data_AF-B7P3L3-F1
#
_entry.id   AF-B7P3L3-F1
#
_cell.length_a   1.000
_cell.length_b   1.000
_cell.length_c   1.000
_cell.angle_alpha   90.00
_cell.angle_beta   90.00
_cell.angle_gamma   90.00
#
_symmetry.space_group_name_H-M   'P 1'
#
loop_
_entity.id
_entity.type
_entity.pdbx_description
1 polymer ?
#
loop_
_entity_poly.entity_id
_entity_poly.type
_entity_poly.pdbx_seq_one_letter_code
_entity_poly.pdbx_strand_id
1 'polypeptide(L)' 'MRYFVSDEFYRPGGPVFLLLGGEGAASARWLSAPTHIMLLAKQYGALVFQLEHRFYGRSLPTK' A
#
# COMPACT_ATOMS: atom_id res chain seq x y z
N MET A 1 8.30 0.15 -11.62
CA MET A 1 7.44 -0.52 -10.62
C MET A 1 6.66 0.56 -9.89
N ARG A 2 5.33 0.46 -9.86
CA ARG A 2 4.42 1.44 -9.26
C ARG A 2 4.07 1.03 -7.84
N TYR A 3 3.84 2.01 -6.99
CA TYR A 3 3.33 1.82 -5.64
C TYR A 3 2.47 3.02 -5.25
N PHE A 4 1.68 2.85 -4.19
CA PHE A 4 1.00 3.92 -3.49
C PHE A 4 1.45 3.95 -2.04
N VAL A 5 1.34 5.11 -1.41
CA VAL A 5 1.71 5.33 -0.01
C VAL A 5 0.59 6.10 0.69
N SER A 6 0.34 5.79 1.96
CA SER A 6 -0.51 6.56 2.85
C SER A 6 0.17 6.71 4.20
N ASP A 7 0.34 7.95 4.61
CA ASP A 7 0.86 8.40 5.90
C ASP A 7 -0.26 8.86 6.84
N GLU A 8 -1.53 8.62 6.50
CA GLU A 8 -2.72 9.10 7.22
C GLU A 8 -2.68 8.82 8.73
N PHE A 9 -2.11 7.68 9.13
CA PHE A 9 -2.00 7.28 10.53
C PHE A 9 -0.56 7.21 11.05
N TYR A 10 0.44 7.60 10.24
CA TYR A 10 1.84 7.46 10.62
C TYR A 10 2.18 8.34 11.83
N ARG A 11 2.93 7.78 12.77
CA ARG A 11 3.54 8.49 13.90
C ARG A 11 5.06 8.36 13.83
N PRO A 12 5.85 9.40 14.16
CA PRO A 12 7.31 9.30 14.14
C PRO A 12 7.82 8.08 14.92
N GLY A 13 8.60 7.22 14.26
CA GLY A 13 9.10 5.96 14.81
C GLY A 13 8.13 4.78 14.73
N GLY A 14 6.96 4.96 14.14
CA GLY A 14 5.97 3.90 13.89
C GLY A 14 6.42 2.92 12.80
N PRO A 15 5.78 1.73 12.73
CA PRO A 15 6.16 0.68 11.79
C PRO A 15 5.77 1.03 10.34
N VAL A 16 6.35 0.30 9.39
CA VAL A 16 5.92 0.34 7.98
C VAL A 16 5.17 -0.94 7.66
N PHE A 17 3.95 -0.80 7.12
CA PHE A 17 3.16 -1.92 6.63
C PHE A 17 3.21 -1.98 5.11
N LEU A 18 3.36 -3.19 4.58
CA LEU A 18 3.50 -3.45 3.15
C LEU A 18 2.34 -4.32 2.66
N LEU A 19 1.45 -3.73 1.87
CA LEU A 19 0.41 -4.43 1.14
C LEU A 19 0.96 -4.86 -0.22
N LEU A 20 1.11 -6.17 -0.41
CA LEU A 20 1.47 -6.74 -1.71
C LEU A 20 0.23 -6.80 -2.60
N GLY A 21 0.29 -6.18 -3.79
CA GLY A 21 -0.76 -6.31 -4.79
C GLY A 21 -0.89 -7.74 -5.30
N GLY A 22 -2.12 -8.14 -5.62
CA GLY A 22 -2.42 -9.42 -6.30
C GLY A 22 -2.36 -9.29 -7.82
N GLU A 23 -3.23 -10.03 -8.51
CA GLU A 23 -3.28 -10.18 -9.97
C GLU A 23 -3.99 -9.02 -10.68
N GLY A 24 -3.66 -7.77 -10.32
CA GLY A 24 -4.36 -6.60 -10.85
C GLY A 24 -3.59 -5.30 -10.71
N ALA A 25 -4.09 -4.27 -11.39
CA ALA A 25 -3.53 -2.94 -11.28
C ALA A 25 -3.68 -2.41 -9.84
N ALA A 26 -2.57 -1.90 -9.30
CA ALA A 26 -2.55 -1.21 -8.03
C ALA A 26 -3.50 0.00 -8.02
N SER A 27 -4.12 0.24 -6.87
CA SER A 27 -5.13 1.29 -6.69
C SER A 27 -5.03 1.89 -5.29
N ALA A 28 -5.01 3.23 -5.24
CA ALA A 28 -5.02 3.98 -3.99
C ALA A 28 -6.25 3.71 -3.11
N ARG A 29 -7.34 3.15 -3.67
CA ARG A 29 -8.55 2.77 -2.90
C ARG A 29 -8.23 1.85 -1.73
N TRP A 30 -7.22 1.00 -1.84
CA TRP A 30 -6.81 0.11 -0.76
C TRP A 30 -6.23 0.84 0.46
N LEU A 31 -5.76 2.08 0.24
CA LEU A 31 -5.16 2.93 1.26
C LEU A 31 -6.10 4.02 1.79
N SER A 32 -7.33 4.12 1.26
CA SER A 32 -8.34 5.10 1.70
C SER A 32 -9.64 4.45 2.19
N ALA A 33 -9.87 3.17 1.90
CA ALA A 33 -10.98 2.39 2.46
C ALA A 33 -10.61 1.86 3.86
N PRO A 34 -11.60 1.51 4.71
CA PRO A 34 -11.38 0.86 6.01
C PRO A 34 -10.97 -0.61 5.84
N THR A 35 -9.87 -0.83 5.10
CA THR A 35 -9.27 -2.14 4.89
C THR A 35 -8.58 -2.61 6.17
N HIS A 36 -8.39 -3.92 6.30
CA HIS A 36 -7.76 -4.48 7.50
C HIS A 36 -6.39 -3.85 7.79
N ILE A 37 -5.57 -3.63 6.76
CA ILE A 37 -4.25 -3.01 6.93
C ILE A 37 -4.34 -1.55 7.39
N MET A 38 -5.34 -0.79 6.94
CA MET A 38 -5.54 0.60 7.37
C MET A 38 -6.09 0.68 8.81
N LEU A 39 -6.95 -0.26 9.21
CA LEU A 39 -7.39 -0.39 10.61
C LEU A 39 -6.21 -0.70 11.54
N LEU A 40 -5.32 -1.60 11.13
CA LEU A 40 -4.08 -1.87 11.88
C LEU A 40 -3.13 -0.66 11.86
N ALA A 41 -3.01 0.03 10.73
CA ALA A 41 -2.16 1.22 10.63
C ALA A 41 -2.62 2.31 11.60
N LYS A 42 -3.93 2.51 11.72
CA LYS A 42 -4.54 3.40 12.73
C LYS A 42 -4.20 2.98 14.16
N GLN A 43 -4.22 1.67 14.44
CA GLN A 43 -3.91 1.13 15.77
C GLN A 43 -2.42 1.31 16.14
N TYR A 44 -1.52 1.02 15.20
CA TYR A 44 -0.08 0.96 15.47
C TYR A 44 0.71 2.21 15.04
N GLY A 45 0.05 3.20 14.43
CA GLY A 45 0.71 4.41 13.96
C GLY A 45 1.58 4.18 12.73
N ALA A 46 1.13 3.34 11.79
CA ALA A 46 1.96 2.83 10.71
C ALA A 46 1.91 3.69 9.42
N LEU A 47 3.03 3.73 8.70
CA LEU A 47 3.09 4.17 7.30
C LEU A 47 2.73 2.98 6.40
N VAL A 48 1.84 3.15 5.42
CA VAL A 48 1.37 2.03 4.60
C VAL A 48 1.78 2.21 3.15
N PHE A 49 2.40 1.17 2.57
CA PHE A 49 2.66 1.08 1.13
C PHE A 49 1.79 0.01 0.50
N GLN A 50 1.28 0.28 -0.71
CA GLN A 50 0.69 -0.74 -1.58
C GLN A 50 1.57 -0.90 -2.82
N LEU A 51 2.25 -2.04 -2.94
CA LEU A 51 3.12 -2.35 -4.07
C LEU A 51 2.30 -2.96 -5.22
N GLU A 52 2.50 -2.46 -6.44
CA GLU A 52 1.98 -3.12 -7.62
C GLU A 52 2.81 -4.35 -7.96
N HIS A 53 2.13 -5.48 -8.14
CA HIS A 53 2.78 -6.70 -8.58
C HIS A 53 3.34 -6.55 -10.00
N ARG A 54 4.53 -7.11 -10.24
CA ARG A 54 5.12 -7.15 -11.59
C ARG A 54 4.18 -7.81 -12.59
N PHE A 55 4.23 -7.34 -13.84
CA PHE A 55 3.38 -7.74 -14.95
C PHE A 55 1.93 -7.21 -14.91
N TYR A 56 1.55 -6.46 -13.86
CA TYR A 56 0.22 -5.86 -13.75
C TYR A 56 0.27 -4.33 -13.81
N GLY A 57 -0.84 -3.74 -14.26
CA GLY A 57 -1.05 -2.29 -14.34
C GLY A 57 0.06 -1.56 -15.11
N ARG A 58 0.85 -0.75 -14.39
CA ARG A 58 1.96 0.04 -14.95
C ARG A 58 3.34 -0.55 -14.63
N SER A 59 3.39 -1.70 -13.96
CA SER A 59 4.62 -2.35 -13.53
C SER A 59 5.03 -3.47 -14.49
N LEU A 60 5.38 -3.08 -15.71
CA LEU A 60 5.70 -3.99 -16.82
C LEU A 60 7.23 -3.98 -17.07
N PRO A 61 7.97 -5.05 -16.71
CA PRO A 61 9.43 -5.07 -16.79
C PRO A 61 10.01 -5.10 -18.21
N THR A 62 9.20 -5.49 -19.20
CA THR A 62 9.64 -5.75 -20.58
C THR A 62 9.01 -4.80 -21.61
N LYS A 63 8.40 -3.71 -21.13
CA LYS A 63 7.96 -2.60 -21.98
C LYS A 63 8.87 -1.41 -21.79
#